data_AF-A0A9Q1LHS5-F1
#
_entry.id   AF-A0A9Q1LHS5-F1
#
_cell.length_a   1.000
_cell.length_b   1.000
_cell.length_c   1.000
_cell.angle_alpha   90.00
_cell.angle_beta   90.00
_cell.angle_gamma   90.00
#
_symmetry.space_group_name_H-M   'P 1'
#
loop_
_entity.id
_entity.type
_entity.pdbx_description
1 polymer ?
#
loop_
_entity_poly.entity_id
_entity_poly.type
_entity_poly.pdbx_seq_one_letter_code
_entity_poly.pdbx_strand_id
1 'polypeptide(L)'
;MAVAMAIRVVLLFVLFLGVKAQVSLTDLKVEEDESQHVGLSQAFRVLTRGANRQLVQDIVLKVAKYLNNGELALAPAPAPPPPPSQLDCGGLCKYRCSLHSRPNVCNRACRTCCVRCKCVPPGTFGNRELCGKCYTEMTTHANKTKCP
;
A
#
# COMPACT_ATOMS: atom_id res chain seq x y z
N MET A 1 3.65 47.45 -58.94
CA MET A 1 3.22 47.56 -57.52
C MET A 1 2.04 46.61 -57.19
N ALA A 2 1.00 46.51 -58.02
CA ALA A 2 -0.13 45.60 -57.79
C ALA A 2 0.25 44.10 -57.69
N VAL A 3 1.17 43.63 -58.54
CA VAL A 3 1.61 42.21 -58.55
C VAL A 3 2.33 41.83 -57.25
N ALA A 4 3.12 42.76 -56.69
CA ALA A 4 3.83 42.54 -55.42
C ALA A 4 2.87 42.50 -54.21
N MET A 5 1.76 43.25 -54.25
CA MET A 5 0.71 43.16 -53.23
C MET A 5 -0.07 41.85 -53.33
N ALA A 6 -0.39 41.39 -54.54
CA ALA A 6 -1.08 40.11 -54.75
C ALA A 6 -0.24 38.94 -54.20
N ILE A 7 1.07 38.93 -54.46
CA ILE A 7 1.98 37.89 -53.93
C ILE A 7 2.03 37.92 -52.39
N ARG A 8 2.09 39.11 -51.77
CA ARG A 8 2.08 39.23 -50.30
C ARG A 8 0.76 38.77 -49.68
N VAL A 9 -0.37 39.07 -50.31
CA VAL A 9 -1.70 38.63 -49.83
C VAL A 9 -1.83 37.11 -49.95
N VAL A 10 -1.40 36.52 -51.07
CA VAL A 10 -1.42 35.06 -51.26
C VAL A 10 -0.49 34.37 -50.27
N LEU A 11 0.72 34.89 -50.02
CA LEU A 11 1.63 34.35 -49.02
C LEU A 11 1.06 34.43 -47.60
N LEU A 12 0.44 35.55 -47.23
CA LEU A 12 -0.21 35.69 -45.92
C LEU A 12 -1.42 34.76 -45.77
N PHE A 13 -2.19 34.56 -46.84
CA PHE A 13 -3.34 33.66 -46.83
C PHE A 13 -2.91 32.19 -46.72
N VAL A 14 -1.85 31.78 -47.44
CA VAL A 14 -1.25 30.44 -47.33
C VAL A 14 -0.64 30.22 -45.95
N LEU A 15 0.00 31.23 -45.36
CA LEU A 15 0.48 31.17 -43.97
C LEU A 15 -0.70 31.06 -42.98
N PHE A 16 -1.77 31.81 -43.18
CA PHE A 16 -2.96 31.74 -42.31
C PHE A 16 -3.69 30.39 -42.40
N LEU A 17 -3.80 29.84 -43.62
CA LEU A 17 -4.37 28.51 -43.84
C LEU A 17 -3.43 27.40 -43.34
N GLY A 18 -2.12 27.56 -43.48
CA GLY A 18 -1.10 26.65 -42.97
C GLY A 18 -1.07 26.61 -41.44
N VAL A 19 -1.21 27.75 -40.76
CA VAL A 19 -1.32 27.83 -39.29
C VAL A 19 -2.61 27.16 -38.81
N LYS A 20 -3.74 27.34 -39.51
CA LYS A 20 -5.00 26.65 -39.18
C LYS A 20 -4.89 25.13 -39.32
N ALA A 21 -4.15 24.64 -40.32
CA ALA A 21 -3.92 23.21 -40.51
C ALA A 21 -3.04 22.60 -39.39
N GLN A 22 -2.06 23.36 -38.87
CA GLN A 22 -1.24 22.90 -37.73
C GLN A 22 -1.99 22.93 -36.39
N VAL A 23 -2.93 23.86 -36.19
CA VAL A 23 -3.75 23.92 -34.96
C VAL A 23 -4.77 22.77 -34.87
N SER A 24 -5.21 22.21 -36.01
CA SER A 24 -6.13 21.05 -36.01
C SER A 24 -5.46 19.69 -35.85
N LEU A 25 -4.12 19.57 -35.95
CA LEU A 25 -3.44 18.27 -35.89
C LEU A 25 -3.05 17.83 -34.48
N THR A 26 -3.21 18.69 -33.46
CA THR A 26 -2.96 18.33 -32.05
C THR A 26 -4.17 17.68 -31.37
N ASP A 27 -5.31 17.52 -32.06
CA ASP A 27 -6.59 17.05 -31.48
C ASP A 27 -6.91 15.56 -31.78
N LEU A 28 -5.88 14.73 -32.03
CA LEU A 28 -6.03 13.29 -32.23
C LEU A 28 -5.04 12.51 -31.35
N LYS A 29 -5.18 12.67 -30.03
CA LYS A 29 -4.75 11.65 -29.09
C LYS A 29 -5.83 11.43 -28.03
N VAL A 30 -6.65 10.43 -28.33
CA VAL A 30 -7.33 9.48 -27.43
C VAL A 30 -7.31 9.83 -25.96
N GLU A 31 -8.52 10.00 -25.42
CA GLU A 31 -8.90 9.96 -24.02
C GLU A 31 -8.17 8.84 -23.25
N GLU A 32 -7.48 9.21 -22.16
CA GLU A 32 -7.75 8.70 -20.82
C GLU A 32 -7.05 9.62 -19.78
N ASP A 33 -7.89 10.42 -19.13
CA ASP A 33 -7.77 11.04 -17.81
C ASP A 33 -6.60 12.02 -17.53
N GLU A 34 -6.74 13.28 -17.95
CA GLU A 34 -6.03 14.41 -17.34
C GLU A 34 -7.03 15.28 -16.55
N SER A 35 -7.17 14.93 -15.27
CA SER A 35 -7.97 15.63 -14.28
C SER A 35 -7.65 17.13 -14.25
N GLN A 36 -8.59 17.92 -14.75
CA GLN A 36 -8.59 19.38 -14.76
C GLN A 36 -8.30 19.95 -13.36
N HIS A 37 -7.10 20.51 -13.20
CA HIS A 37 -6.80 21.59 -12.25
C HIS A 37 -7.55 22.87 -12.68
N VAL A 38 -8.88 22.84 -12.70
CA VAL A 38 -9.71 24.04 -12.73
C VAL A 38 -9.86 24.51 -11.30
N GLY A 39 -9.32 25.71 -11.04
CA GLY A 39 -9.15 26.30 -9.72
C GLY A 39 -10.31 26.06 -8.75
N LEU A 40 -9.93 25.55 -7.58
CA LEU A 40 -10.74 25.31 -6.37
C LEU A 40 -11.66 26.50 -5.99
N SER A 41 -11.40 27.70 -6.52
CA SER A 41 -12.19 28.91 -6.32
C SER A 41 -13.55 28.93 -7.05
N GLN A 42 -13.69 28.26 -8.20
CA GLN A 42 -14.94 28.26 -8.98
C GLN A 42 -15.89 27.13 -8.56
N ALA A 43 -15.37 25.93 -8.30
CA ALA A 43 -16.15 24.80 -7.77
C ALA A 43 -16.79 25.15 -6.41
N PHE A 44 -16.09 25.95 -5.60
CA PHE A 44 -16.58 26.31 -4.28
C PHE A 44 -17.77 27.29 -4.31
N ARG A 45 -17.90 28.12 -5.36
CA ARG A 45 -19.09 28.97 -5.54
C ARG A 45 -20.34 28.16 -5.86
N VAL A 46 -20.20 27.02 -6.56
CA VAL A 46 -21.33 26.16 -6.97
C VAL A 46 -21.97 25.45 -5.77
N LEU A 47 -21.17 25.02 -4.79
CA LEU A 47 -21.63 24.30 -3.59
C LEU A 47 -22.43 25.16 -2.59
N THR A 48 -22.35 26.50 -2.69
CA THR A 48 -23.00 27.40 -1.71
C THR A 48 -24.46 27.74 -2.01
N ARG A 49 -25.05 27.19 -3.09
CA ARG A 49 -26.40 27.55 -3.56
C ARG A 49 -27.55 26.70 -2.97
N GLY A 50 -27.27 25.67 -2.18
CA GLY A 50 -28.29 24.82 -1.54
C GLY A 50 -27.95 24.51 -0.08
N ALA A 51 -28.86 24.88 0.82
CA ALA A 51 -28.94 24.56 2.26
C ALA A 51 -27.64 24.59 3.11
N ASN A 52 -27.58 25.56 4.03
CA ASN A 52 -26.61 25.74 5.12
C ASN A 52 -25.18 26.18 4.73
N ARG A 53 -25.11 27.41 4.20
CA ARG A 53 -23.88 28.12 3.78
C ARG A 53 -22.76 28.14 4.83
N GLN A 54 -23.10 28.17 6.12
CA GLN A 54 -22.12 28.25 7.21
C GLN A 54 -21.38 26.91 7.43
N LEU A 55 -22.12 25.79 7.34
CA LEU A 55 -21.55 24.45 7.43
C LEU A 55 -20.63 24.14 6.24
N VAL A 56 -21.08 24.49 5.03
CA VAL A 56 -20.30 24.27 3.81
C VAL A 56 -19.02 25.13 3.79
N GLN A 57 -19.09 26.37 4.30
CA GLN A 57 -17.92 27.24 4.47
C GLN A 57 -16.90 26.65 5.45
N ASP A 58 -17.34 26.14 6.60
CA ASP A 58 -16.45 25.54 7.60
C ASP A 58 -15.76 24.27 7.06
N ILE A 59 -16.52 23.40 6.40
CA ILE A 59 -16.01 22.16 5.82
C ILE A 59 -14.89 22.45 4.82
N VAL A 60 -15.08 23.42 3.92
CA VAL A 60 -14.05 23.67 2.90
C VAL A 60 -12.89 24.51 3.40
N LEU A 61 -13.07 25.39 4.37
CA LEU A 61 -11.91 25.98 5.07
C LEU A 61 -11.07 24.89 5.75
N LYS A 62 -11.72 23.89 6.33
CA LYS A 62 -11.05 22.76 6.97
C LYS A 62 -10.32 21.89 5.95
N VAL A 63 -10.97 21.54 4.84
CA VAL A 63 -10.37 20.79 3.74
C VAL A 63 -9.22 21.57 3.09
N ALA A 64 -9.38 22.86 2.82
CA ALA A 64 -8.31 23.71 2.29
C ALA A 64 -7.11 23.78 3.23
N LYS A 65 -7.31 23.82 4.55
CA LYS A 65 -6.23 23.76 5.53
C LYS A 65 -5.47 22.42 5.49
N TYR A 66 -6.17 21.31 5.30
CA TYR A 66 -5.53 20.00 5.13
C TYR A 66 -4.73 19.89 3.83
N LEU A 67 -5.23 20.48 2.74
CA LEU A 67 -4.57 20.42 1.43
C LEU A 67 -3.36 21.38 1.34
N ASN A 68 -3.45 22.58 1.91
CA ASN A 68 -2.34 23.54 1.92
C ASN A 68 -1.17 23.14 2.85
N ASN A 69 -1.41 22.21 3.78
CA ASN A 69 -0.38 21.68 4.68
C ASN A 69 0.46 20.55 4.07
N GLY A 70 0.26 20.21 2.79
CA GLY A 70 1.28 19.56 1.97
C GLY A 70 1.78 18.19 2.41
N GLU A 71 1.03 17.43 3.21
CA GLU A 71 1.40 16.07 3.59
C GLU A 71 0.49 15.05 2.89
N LEU A 72 0.56 15.00 1.57
CA LEU A 72 0.36 13.74 0.86
C LEU A 72 1.74 13.17 0.54
N ALA A 73 2.53 12.95 1.59
CA ALA A 73 3.64 12.05 1.52
C ALA A 73 3.04 10.68 1.19
N LEU A 74 3.14 10.27 -0.09
CA LEU A 74 3.06 8.87 -0.46
C LEU A 74 4.01 8.15 0.50
N ALA A 75 3.43 7.39 1.43
CA ALA A 75 4.22 6.63 2.39
C ALA A 75 5.29 5.86 1.60
N PRO A 76 6.56 5.87 2.04
CA PRO A 76 7.58 5.06 1.40
C PRO A 76 7.03 3.64 1.29
N ALA A 77 7.18 3.04 0.11
CA ALA A 77 6.71 1.68 -0.16
C ALA A 77 7.11 0.78 1.03
N PRO A 78 6.18 -0.04 1.56
CA PRO A 78 6.49 -0.89 2.70
C PRO A 78 7.76 -1.67 2.39
N ALA A 79 8.74 -1.60 3.30
CA ALA A 79 10.00 -2.31 3.15
C ALA A 79 9.71 -3.77 2.77
N PRO A 80 10.52 -4.38 1.88
CA PRO A 80 10.34 -5.78 1.55
C PRO A 80 10.26 -6.59 2.85
N PRO A 81 9.31 -7.54 2.95
CA PRO A 81 9.16 -8.32 4.16
C PRO A 81 10.51 -8.91 4.54
N PRO A 82 10.87 -8.91 5.83
CA PRO A 82 12.12 -9.53 6.26
C PRO A 82 12.19 -10.95 5.68
N PRO A 83 13.39 -11.42 5.28
CA PRO A 83 13.54 -12.80 4.83
C PRO A 83 12.87 -13.72 5.85
N PRO A 84 12.20 -14.81 5.42
CA PRO A 84 11.42 -15.66 6.31
C PRO A 84 12.30 -15.99 7.51
N SER A 85 11.91 -15.47 8.68
CA SER A 85 12.69 -15.59 9.89
C SER A 85 12.86 -17.08 10.13
N GLN A 86 14.08 -17.57 9.93
CA GLN A 86 14.39 -18.97 10.18
C GLN A 86 14.11 -19.20 11.66
N LEU A 87 13.02 -19.90 11.97
CA LEU A 87 12.67 -20.19 13.35
C LEU A 87 13.82 -20.97 14.00
N ASP A 88 14.48 -20.32 14.96
CA ASP A 88 15.52 -20.97 15.74
C ASP A 88 14.90 -21.93 16.76
N CYS A 89 14.63 -23.16 16.30
CA CYS A 89 14.21 -24.24 17.17
C CYS A 89 15.21 -24.50 18.31
N GLY A 90 16.50 -24.16 18.13
CA GLY A 90 17.53 -24.38 19.13
C GLY A 90 17.33 -23.51 20.36
N GLY A 91 17.27 -22.19 20.17
CA GLY A 91 17.04 -21.21 21.23
C GLY A 91 15.66 -21.32 21.84
N LEU A 92 14.61 -21.44 21.01
CA LEU A 92 13.23 -21.52 21.49
C LEU A 92 12.98 -22.76 22.35
N CYS A 93 13.45 -23.93 21.92
CA CYS A 93 13.30 -25.14 22.73
C CYS A 93 14.14 -25.09 24.00
N LYS A 94 15.33 -24.47 23.97
CA LYS A 94 16.16 -24.30 25.17
C LYS A 94 15.41 -23.50 26.24
N TYR A 95 14.72 -22.42 25.86
CA TYR A 95 13.88 -21.66 26.77
C TYR A 95 12.68 -22.48 27.25
N ARG A 96 11.91 -23.08 26.33
CA ARG A 96 10.73 -23.91 26.63
C ARG A 96 11.02 -25.00 27.65
N CYS A 97 12.17 -25.65 27.52
CA CYS A 97 12.59 -26.78 28.35
C CYS A 97 13.43 -26.40 29.57
N SER A 98 13.68 -25.11 29.82
CA SER A 98 14.59 -24.63 30.88
C SER A 98 14.17 -25.05 32.28
N LEU A 99 12.87 -25.08 32.57
CA LEU A 99 12.31 -25.47 33.86
C LEU A 99 11.79 -26.93 33.87
N HIS A 100 11.97 -27.67 32.79
CA HIS A 100 11.52 -29.06 32.75
C HIS A 100 12.45 -29.93 33.58
N SER A 101 11.89 -30.86 34.37
CA SER A 101 12.65 -31.83 35.18
C SER A 101 13.70 -32.65 34.40
N ARG A 102 13.55 -32.77 33.07
CA ARG A 102 14.45 -33.52 32.17
C ARG A 102 14.75 -32.67 30.93
N PRO A 103 15.57 -31.60 31.04
CA PRO A 103 15.74 -30.61 29.98
C PRO A 103 16.24 -31.22 28.66
N ASN A 104 17.17 -32.17 28.70
CA ASN A 104 17.73 -32.79 27.50
C ASN A 104 16.72 -33.63 26.72
N VAL A 105 15.83 -34.34 27.44
CA VAL A 105 14.75 -35.13 26.83
C VAL A 105 13.70 -34.20 26.24
N CYS A 106 13.28 -33.20 27.00
CA CYS A 106 12.36 -32.16 26.53
C CYS A 106 12.89 -31.47 25.27
N ASN A 107 14.16 -31.06 25.25
CA ASN A 107 14.78 -30.38 24.11
C ASN A 107 14.76 -31.24 22.84
N ARG A 108 15.04 -32.55 22.96
CA ARG A 108 14.99 -33.47 21.81
C ARG A 108 13.57 -33.61 21.25
N ALA A 109 12.58 -33.73 22.13
CA ALA A 109 11.18 -33.79 21.73
C ALA A 109 10.70 -32.48 21.09
N CYS A 110 10.96 -31.35 21.76
CA CYS A 110 10.63 -30.00 21.29
C CYS A 110 11.22 -29.73 19.91
N ARG A 111 12.51 -30.03 19.67
CA ARG A 111 13.13 -29.80 18.35
C ARG A 111 12.45 -30.61 17.24
N THR A 112 12.06 -31.84 17.53
CA THR A 112 11.32 -32.67 16.56
C THR A 112 9.97 -32.05 16.22
N CYS A 113 9.24 -31.57 17.24
CA CYS A 113 7.96 -30.87 17.05
C CYS A 113 8.14 -29.54 16.32
N CYS A 114 9.18 -28.78 16.65
CA CYS A 114 9.49 -27.48 16.03
C CYS A 114 9.85 -27.63 14.55
N VAL A 115 10.69 -28.60 14.19
CA VAL A 115 11.07 -28.81 12.78
C VAL A 115 9.86 -29.24 11.94
N ARG A 116 8.93 -30.00 12.52
CA ARG A 116 7.73 -30.49 11.83
C ARG A 116 6.61 -29.45 11.76
N CYS A 117 6.31 -28.80 12.87
CA CYS A 117 5.20 -27.88 13.02
C CYS A 117 5.58 -26.42 12.79
N LYS A 118 6.88 -26.11 12.65
CA LYS A 118 7.43 -24.77 12.50
C LYS A 118 6.89 -23.80 13.57
N CYS A 119 6.81 -24.28 14.81
CA CYS A 119 6.30 -23.50 15.94
C CYS A 119 6.81 -24.08 17.27
N VAL A 120 7.15 -23.19 18.21
CA VAL A 120 7.40 -23.50 19.63
C VAL A 120 6.52 -22.56 20.45
N PRO A 121 5.67 -23.07 21.34
CA PRO A 121 4.77 -22.18 22.06
C PRO A 121 5.53 -21.37 23.13
N PRO A 122 5.07 -20.15 23.45
CA PRO A 122 5.72 -19.28 24.42
C PRO A 122 5.60 -19.82 25.85
N GLY A 123 6.56 -19.43 26.70
CA GLY A 123 6.67 -19.90 28.08
C GLY A 123 7.35 -21.26 28.21
N THR A 124 7.39 -21.79 29.44
CA THR A 124 8.03 -23.09 29.77
C THR A 124 7.01 -24.22 29.99
N PHE A 125 5.73 -23.89 30.05
CA PHE A 125 4.61 -24.83 30.25
C PHE A 125 3.34 -24.29 29.58
N GLY A 126 2.39 -25.17 29.24
CA GLY A 126 1.09 -24.78 28.67
C GLY A 126 1.17 -24.12 27.28
N ASN A 127 0.15 -23.36 26.88
CA ASN A 127 0.10 -22.59 25.63
C ASN A 127 0.26 -23.43 24.35
N ARG A 128 0.02 -24.74 24.41
CA ARG A 128 0.31 -25.68 23.31
C ARG A 128 -0.63 -25.42 22.12
N GLU A 129 -1.84 -24.96 22.41
CA GLU A 129 -2.87 -24.54 21.48
C GLU A 129 -2.45 -23.37 20.57
N LEU A 130 -1.48 -22.54 20.98
CA LEU A 130 -0.94 -21.46 20.15
C LEU A 130 -0.18 -21.97 18.93
N CYS A 131 0.37 -23.18 19.00
CA CYS A 131 0.99 -23.86 17.85
C CYS A 131 0.02 -24.80 17.10
N GLY A 132 -1.27 -24.75 17.44
CA GLY A 132 -2.33 -25.49 16.80
C GLY A 132 -2.22 -27.02 16.91
N LYS A 133 -2.99 -27.70 16.07
CA LYS A 133 -3.16 -29.16 16.08
C LYS A 133 -1.85 -29.94 15.90
N CYS A 134 -0.94 -29.44 15.07
CA CYS A 134 0.32 -30.14 14.81
C CYS A 134 1.13 -30.37 16.10
N TYR A 135 1.15 -29.38 17.02
CA TYR A 135 1.89 -29.48 18.27
C TYR A 135 1.09 -30.21 19.37
N THR A 136 -0.24 -30.07 19.38
CA THR A 136 -1.10 -30.67 20.41
C THR A 136 -1.38 -32.15 20.17
N GLU A 137 -1.65 -32.54 18.92
CA GLU A 137 -2.10 -33.89 18.51
C GLU A 137 -0.92 -34.83 18.16
N MET A 138 0.32 -34.35 18.17
CA MET A 138 1.48 -35.22 17.91
C MET A 138 1.69 -36.20 19.06
N THR A 139 1.62 -37.50 18.73
CA THR A 139 1.78 -38.59 19.67
C THR A 139 3.06 -39.40 19.41
N THR A 140 3.50 -40.11 20.44
CA THR A 140 4.51 -41.16 20.36
C THR A 140 3.86 -42.48 19.96
N HIS A 141 4.65 -43.52 19.67
CA HIS A 141 4.13 -44.87 19.39
C HIS A 141 3.28 -45.44 20.55
N ALA A 142 3.44 -44.93 21.77
CA ALA A 142 2.66 -45.33 22.94
C ALA A 142 1.37 -44.49 23.13
N ASN A 143 0.89 -43.79 22.10
CA ASN A 143 -0.27 -42.88 22.16
C ASN A 143 -0.20 -41.77 23.22
N LYS A 144 0.99 -41.49 23.74
CA LYS A 144 1.23 -40.36 24.64
C LYS A 144 1.60 -39.12 23.84
N THR A 145 1.19 -37.96 24.30
CA THR A 145 1.63 -36.67 23.77
C THR A 145 3.15 -36.60 23.66
N LYS A 146 3.64 -36.23 22.48
CA LYS A 146 5.07 -36.17 22.18
C LYS A 146 5.69 -34.81 22.51
N CYS A 147 4.99 -33.71 22.21
CA CYS A 147 5.53 -32.36 22.33
C CYS A 147 5.34 -31.80 23.75
N PRO A 148 6.36 -31.13 24.33
CA PRO A 148 6.31 -30.59 25.68
C PRO A 148 5.39 -29.37 25.84
#